data_AF-A0AAV0L7N9-F1
#
_entry.id   AF-A0AAV0L7N9-F1
#
_cell.length_a   1.000
_cell.length_b   1.000
_cell.length_c   1.000
_cell.angle_alpha   90.00
_cell.angle_beta   90.00
_cell.angle_gamma   90.00
#
_symmetry.space_group_name_H-M   'P 1'
#
loop_
_entity.id
_entity.type
_entity.pdbx_description
1 polymer ?
#
loop_
_entity_poly.entity_id
_entity_poly.type
_entity_poly.pdbx_seq_one_letter_code
_entity_poly.pdbx_strand_id
1 'polypeptide(L)'
;MQFLGKHNGSFDFIFVDADKDNYINYHKRLIDLVRIGGLIGYDNTLWNGAVVAPPDAPLRKYVRYYKDFVLELNKALAADPRIEICQLPVGDGITLCRRIS
;
A
#
# COMPACT_ATOMS: atom_id res chain seq x y z
N MET A 1 -3.61 0.93 22.93
CA MET A 1 -3.74 2.08 22.01
C MET A 1 -2.86 3.28 22.36
N GLN A 2 -2.11 3.30 23.47
CA GLN A 2 -1.47 4.53 23.99
C GLN A 2 0.00 4.76 23.54
N PHE A 3 0.66 3.77 22.92
CA PHE A 3 2.09 3.87 22.58
C PHE A 3 2.40 4.60 21.26
N LEU A 4 1.49 4.60 20.27
CA LEU A 4 1.75 5.20 18.96
C LEU A 4 1.69 6.73 18.98
N GLY A 5 0.87 7.33 19.86
CA GLY A 5 0.70 8.79 19.90
C GLY A 5 1.98 9.57 20.15
N LYS A 6 2.99 8.97 20.80
CA LYS A 6 4.31 9.60 21.01
C LYS A 6 5.17 9.68 19.74
N HIS A 7 4.84 8.90 18.71
CA HIS A 7 5.58 8.78 17.46
C HIS A 7 4.77 9.26 16.25
N ASN A 8 3.66 9.97 16.48
CA ASN A 8 2.90 10.57 15.40
C ASN A 8 3.78 11.56 14.63
N GLY A 9 3.86 11.38 13.32
CA GLY A 9 4.68 12.21 12.44
C GLY A 9 6.19 12.10 12.67
N SER A 10 6.71 11.05 13.32
CA SER A 10 8.15 10.93 13.58
C SER A 10 8.94 10.33 12.41
N PHE A 11 8.27 9.87 11.34
CA PHE A 11 8.93 9.25 10.19
C PHE A 11 8.81 10.10 8.93
N ASP A 12 9.93 10.30 8.23
CA ASP A 12 9.98 10.96 6.92
C ASP A 12 9.53 10.04 5.79
N PHE A 13 9.93 8.77 5.87
CA PHE A 13 9.67 7.75 4.86
C PHE A 13 9.40 6.39 5.52
N ILE A 14 8.46 5.65 4.95
CA ILE A 14 8.12 4.28 5.37
C ILE A 14 7.99 3.41 4.12
N PHE A 15 8.70 2.28 4.08
CA PHE A 15 8.56 1.29 3.02
C PHE A 15 7.85 0.05 3.53
N VAL A 16 6.82 -0.41 2.81
CA VAL A 16 5.98 -1.54 3.17
C VAL A 16 6.13 -2.62 2.09
N ASP A 17 6.96 -3.61 2.39
CA ASP A 17 7.12 -4.84 1.62
C ASP A 17 6.97 -6.07 2.53
N ALA A 18 5.72 -6.34 2.92
CA ALA A 18 5.33 -7.47 3.76
C ALA A 18 4.14 -8.24 3.16
N ASP A 19 3.33 -8.88 4.01
CA ASP A 19 2.11 -9.61 3.69
C ASP A 19 0.96 -8.68 3.23
N LYS A 20 0.45 -8.94 2.01
CA LYS A 20 -0.42 -8.00 1.29
C LYS A 20 -1.81 -7.87 1.92
N ASP A 21 -2.29 -8.91 2.61
CA ASP A 21 -3.55 -8.92 3.34
C ASP A 21 -3.58 -7.97 4.54
N ASN A 22 -2.41 -7.53 5.03
CA ASN A 22 -2.33 -6.51 6.08
C ASN A 22 -2.02 -5.10 5.59
N TYR A 23 -1.84 -4.83 4.29
CA TYR A 23 -1.41 -3.50 3.84
C TYR A 23 -2.39 -2.39 4.21
N ILE A 24 -3.69 -2.66 4.16
CA ILE A 24 -4.73 -1.72 4.63
C ILE A 24 -4.62 -1.50 6.14
N ASN A 25 -4.36 -2.56 6.91
CA ASN A 25 -4.17 -2.48 8.36
C ASN A 25 -2.92 -1.69 8.72
N TYR A 26 -1.83 -1.84 7.95
CA TYR A 26 -0.65 -1.01 8.08
C TYR A 26 -0.98 0.44 7.72
N HIS A 27 -1.61 0.70 6.58
CA HIS A 27 -1.95 2.04 6.13
C HIS A 27 -2.69 2.85 7.19
N LYS A 28 -3.71 2.25 7.83
CA LYS A 28 -4.46 2.86 8.95
C LYS A 28 -3.58 3.34 10.11
N ARG A 29 -2.44 2.69 10.36
CA ARG A 29 -1.51 3.04 11.44
C ARG A 29 -0.38 3.94 10.94
N LEU A 30 0.17 3.63 9.77
CA LEU A 30 1.34 4.30 9.20
C LEU A 30 1.04 5.75 8.82
N ILE A 31 -0.20 6.05 8.42
CA ILE A 31 -0.59 7.41 8.05
C ILE A 31 -0.41 8.40 9.21
N ASP A 32 -0.62 7.97 10.46
CA ASP A 32 -0.42 8.83 11.63
C ASP A 32 1.05 8.95 12.01
N LEU A 33 1.87 7.93 11.71
CA LEU A 33 3.29 7.85 12.04
C LEU A 33 4.17 8.61 11.04
N VAL A 34 3.80 8.64 9.76
CA VAL A 34 4.50 9.45 8.75
C VAL A 34 4.12 10.91 8.92
N ARG A 35 5.08 11.83 8.84
CA ARG A 35 4.78 13.27 8.92
C ARG A 35 3.94 13.73 7.73
N ILE A 36 3.23 14.85 7.89
CA ILE A 36 2.66 15.56 6.73
C ILE A 36 3.80 15.93 5.77
N GLY A 37 3.60 15.66 4.49
CA GLY A 37 4.61 15.76 3.44
C GLY A 37 5.60 14.60 3.38
N GLY A 38 5.56 13.66 4.32
CA GLY A 38 6.33 12.42 4.27
C GLY A 38 5.72 11.39 3.32
N LEU A 39 6.46 10.31 3.05
CA LEU A 39 6.14 9.33 2.03
C LEU A 39 5.96 7.92 2.61
N ILE A 40 4.95 7.20 2.12
CA ILE A 40 4.81 5.76 2.31
C ILE A 40 4.93 5.09 0.94
N GLY A 41 5.81 4.11 0.78
CA GLY A 41 5.91 3.28 -0.41
C GLY A 41 5.35 1.88 -0.15
N TYR A 42 4.36 1.46 -0.92
CA TYR A 42 3.84 0.09 -0.93
C TYR A 42 4.41 -0.68 -2.11
N ASP A 43 5.03 -1.83 -1.87
CA ASP A 43 5.63 -2.65 -2.92
C ASP A 43 4.69 -3.71 -3.50
N ASN A 44 5.03 -4.16 -4.70
CA ASN A 44 4.34 -5.15 -5.53
C ASN A 44 2.87 -4.82 -5.83
N THR A 45 2.53 -3.55 -6.02
CA THR A 45 1.15 -3.09 -6.20
C THR A 45 0.58 -3.40 -7.59
N LEU A 46 1.39 -3.88 -8.54
CA LEU A 46 0.94 -4.46 -9.82
C LEU A 46 0.86 -6.00 -9.77
N TRP A 47 1.46 -6.63 -8.76
CA TRP A 47 1.31 -8.04 -8.38
C TRP A 47 1.43 -9.05 -9.53
N ASN A 48 2.59 -9.08 -10.16
CA ASN A 48 2.94 -9.82 -11.38
C ASN A 48 1.98 -9.56 -12.56
N GLY A 49 1.36 -8.37 -12.61
CA GLY A 49 0.30 -8.04 -13.55
C GLY A 49 -1.02 -8.78 -13.31
N ALA A 50 -1.14 -9.58 -12.24
CA ALA A 50 -2.33 -10.38 -11.97
C ALA A 50 -3.58 -9.53 -11.69
N VAL A 51 -3.39 -8.25 -11.33
CA VAL A 51 -4.45 -7.26 -11.13
C VAL A 51 -5.36 -7.09 -12.35
N VAL A 52 -4.86 -7.36 -13.57
CA VAL A 52 -5.65 -7.34 -14.82
C VAL A 52 -5.89 -8.74 -15.42
N ALA A 53 -5.41 -9.80 -14.77
CA ALA A 53 -5.59 -11.16 -15.28
C ALA A 53 -7.08 -11.58 -15.25
N PRO A 54 -7.57 -12.29 -16.29
CA PRO A 54 -8.95 -12.78 -16.31
C PRO A 54 -9.20 -13.85 -15.22
N PRO A 55 -10.46 -14.11 -14.84
CA PRO A 55 -10.80 -15.01 -13.73
C PRO A 55 -10.22 -16.44 -13.84
N ASP A 56 -10.16 -16.96 -15.07
CA ASP A 56 -9.70 -18.29 -15.44
C ASP A 56 -8.19 -18.37 -15.73
N ALA A 57 -7.45 -17.26 -15.63
CA ALA A 57 -6.01 -17.24 -15.86
C ALA A 57 -5.26 -18.26 -14.96
N PRO A 58 -4.29 -19.03 -15.47
CA PRO A 58 -3.52 -19.98 -14.69
C PRO A 58 -2.48 -19.27 -13.80
N LEU A 59 -2.93 -18.75 -12.66
CA LEU A 59 -2.10 -18.07 -11.66
C LEU A 59 -1.57 -19.05 -10.61
N ARG A 60 -0.32 -18.84 -10.15
CA ARG A 60 0.22 -19.54 -8.97
C ARG A 60 -0.67 -19.30 -7.75
N LYS A 61 -0.81 -20.28 -6.87
CA LYS A 61 -1.71 -20.23 -5.71
C LYS A 61 -1.54 -18.96 -4.85
N TYR A 62 -0.29 -18.58 -4.54
CA TYR A 62 -0.02 -17.37 -3.75
C TYR A 62 -0.37 -16.08 -4.50
N VAL A 63 -0.12 -16.02 -5.81
CA VAL A 63 -0.49 -14.85 -6.64
C VAL A 63 -2.01 -14.68 -6.63
N ARG A 64 -2.76 -15.76 -6.82
CA ARG A 64 -4.22 -15.75 -6.74
C ARG A 64 -4.72 -15.33 -5.37
N TYR A 65 -4.13 -15.85 -4.29
CA TYR A 65 -4.53 -15.54 -2.92
C TYR A 65 -4.40 -14.04 -2.59
N TYR A 66 -3.27 -13.42 -2.95
CA TYR A 66 -3.00 -12.02 -2.63
C TYR A 66 -3.60 -11.01 -3.63
N LYS A 67 -4.02 -11.46 -4.82
CA LYS A 67 -4.56 -10.59 -5.88
C LYS A 67 -5.67 -9.68 -5.37
N ASP A 68 -6.64 -10.24 -4.64
CA ASP A 68 -7.82 -9.49 -4.21
C ASP A 68 -7.45 -8.44 -3.15
N PHE A 69 -6.51 -8.75 -2.25
CA PHE A 69 -5.98 -7.79 -1.28
C PHE A 69 -5.21 -6.63 -1.95
N VAL A 70 -4.43 -6.91 -3.00
CA VAL A 70 -3.75 -5.86 -3.77
C VAL A 70 -4.76 -4.99 -4.54
N LEU A 71 -5.81 -5.59 -5.11
CA LEU A 71 -6.89 -4.82 -5.76
C LEU A 71 -7.65 -3.94 -4.76
N GLU A 72 -7.95 -4.46 -3.57
CA GLU A 72 -8.60 -3.70 -2.50
C GLU A 72 -7.71 -2.55 -2.03
N LEU A 73 -6.42 -2.81 -1.78
CA LEU A 73 -5.44 -1.80 -1.43
C LEU A 73 -5.37 -0.69 -2.48
N ASN A 74 -5.21 -1.04 -3.76
CA ASN A 74 -5.04 -0.05 -4.82
C ASN A 74 -6.26 0.88 -4.91
N LYS A 75 -7.47 0.34 -4.75
CA LYS A 75 -8.71 1.13 -4.69
C LYS A 75 -8.76 2.00 -3.44
N ALA A 76 -8.39 1.46 -2.28
CA ALA A 76 -8.38 2.20 -1.03
C ALA A 76 -7.40 3.38 -1.08
N LEU A 77 -6.18 3.16 -1.56
CA LEU A 77 -5.17 4.22 -1.73
C LEU A 77 -5.62 5.29 -2.74
N ALA A 78 -6.24 4.89 -3.85
CA ALA A 78 -6.77 5.83 -4.85
C ALA A 78 -7.94 6.68 -4.34
N ALA A 79 -8.66 6.20 -3.32
CA ALA A 79 -9.80 6.89 -2.73
C ALA A 79 -9.47 7.62 -1.42
N ASP A 80 -8.25 7.48 -0.87
CA ASP A 80 -7.90 8.05 0.42
C ASP A 80 -7.56 9.56 0.29
N PRO A 81 -8.37 10.47 0.85
CA PRO A 81 -8.19 11.91 0.69
C PRO A 81 -6.99 12.46 1.47
N ARG A 82 -6.34 11.65 2.31
CA ARG A 82 -5.22 12.07 3.16
C ARG A 82 -3.87 11.98 2.45
N ILE A 83 -3.84 11.44 1.24
CA ILE A 83 -2.63 11.19 0.46
C ILE A 83 -2.76 11.67 -0.99
N GLU A 84 -1.65 12.10 -1.55
CA GLU A 84 -1.44 12.12 -3.00
C GLU A 84 -0.72 10.83 -3.40
N ILE A 85 -1.14 10.20 -4.50
CA ILE A 85 -0.59 8.92 -4.92
C ILE A 85 0.05 8.94 -6.30
N CYS A 86 1.06 8.10 -6.48
CA CYS A 86 1.62 7.74 -7.77
C CYS A 86 1.94 6.25 -7.80
N GLN A 87 1.22 5.47 -8.62
CA GLN A 87 1.52 4.07 -8.86
C GLN A 87 2.48 3.95 -10.06
N LEU A 88 3.72 3.54 -9.79
CA LEU A 88 4.79 3.48 -10.77
C LEU A 88 5.06 2.04 -11.21
N PRO A 89 5.29 1.78 -12.51
CA PRO A 89 5.64 0.46 -13.03
C PRO A 89 7.15 0.15 -12.86
N VAL A 90 7.69 0.41 -11.67
CA VAL A 90 9.05 0.03 -11.30
C VAL A 90 8.98 -1.27 -10.51
N GLY A 91 9.81 -2.25 -10.86
CA GLY A 91 9.75 -3.59 -10.25
C GLY A 91 8.40 -4.26 -10.49
N ASP A 92 7.79 -4.78 -9.43
CA ASP A 92 6.43 -5.36 -9.48
C ASP A 92 5.32 -4.34 -9.16
N GLY A 93 5.63 -3.05 -9.37
CA GLY A 93 4.77 -1.93 -9.02
C GLY A 93 5.07 -1.38 -7.64
N ILE A 94 5.34 -0.08 -7.57
CA ILE A 94 5.44 0.65 -6.30
C ILE A 94 4.41 1.78 -6.29
N THR A 95 3.59 1.83 -5.24
CA THR A 95 2.70 2.97 -5.03
C THR A 95 3.29 3.89 -3.98
N LEU A 96 3.69 5.09 -4.41
CA LEU A 96 4.14 6.16 -3.52
C LEU A 96 2.93 6.95 -3.05
N CYS A 97 2.81 7.15 -1.75
CA CYS A 97 1.74 7.87 -1.08
C CYS A 97 2.35 9.01 -0.25
N ARG A 98 2.18 10.26 -0.70
CA ARG A 98 2.61 11.44 0.04
C ARG A 98 1.48 11.90 0.95
N ARG A 99 1.71 11.94 2.27
CA ARG A 99 0.70 12.42 3.23
C ARG A 99 0.47 13.93 3.05
N ILE A 100 -0.80 14.35 3.03
CA ILE A 100 -1.20 15.77 2.89
C ILE A 100 -2.04 16.30 4.05
N SER A 101 -2.60 15.43 4.91
CA SER A 101 -3.34 15.77 6.13
C SER A 101 -3.10 14.76 7.24
#